data_AF-A0A1I7KWR4-F1
#
_entry.id   AF-A0A1I7KWR4-F1
#
_cell.length_a   1.000
_cell.length_b   1.000
_cell.length_c   1.000
_cell.angle_alpha   90.00
_cell.angle_beta   90.00
_cell.angle_gamma   90.00
#
_symmetry.space_group_name_H-M   'P 1'
#
loop_
_entity.id
_entity.type
_entity.pdbx_description
1 polymer ?
#
loop_
_entity_poly.entity_id
_entity_poly.type
_entity_poly.pdbx_seq_one_letter_code
_entity_poly.pdbx_strand_id
1 'polypeptide(L)'
;MAIANLRVGTRLATGLGLVLAMLVLVSAQGMDGMAGINERLQRIVGFNVERLLMVQEMSEAVHVEARIVRTVVLLNDETAIRAELPRLAEAREQYALASATLNRMPASPEGRRLREAMEQARLAAQSHIDQLVRLALQQRDEDATALLMRHAAPATQRWQDAMNAYAALQKRNNRLDAEAAAQAYAEARALMLALSALAVAAAVAASLLIARAPPRQPAGAAGPAPKRRLPRPARL
;
A
#
# COMPACT_ATOMS: atom_id res chain seq x y z
N MET A 1 22.55 -40.61 -21.25
CA MET A 1 23.76 -40.95 -22.05
C MET A 1 23.93 -40.13 -23.36
N ALA A 2 23.06 -39.15 -23.70
CA ALA A 2 23.22 -38.38 -24.94
C ALA A 2 24.18 -37.17 -24.87
N ILE A 3 24.48 -36.66 -23.67
CA ILE A 3 25.25 -35.41 -23.47
C ILE A 3 26.77 -35.60 -23.70
N ALA A 4 27.26 -36.84 -23.62
CA ALA A 4 28.68 -37.18 -23.80
C ALA A 4 29.16 -37.14 -25.27
N ASN A 5 28.24 -37.09 -26.24
CA ASN A 5 28.55 -37.08 -27.68
C ASN A 5 28.48 -35.68 -28.32
N LEU A 6 28.22 -34.65 -27.54
CA LEU A 6 28.18 -33.27 -28.02
C LEU A 6 29.57 -32.62 -28.06
N ARG A 7 29.82 -31.74 -29.04
CA ARG A 7 31.04 -30.91 -29.11
C ARG A 7 31.16 -30.07 -27.83
N VAL A 8 32.38 -29.80 -27.37
CA VAL A 8 32.66 -29.04 -26.14
C VAL A 8 31.92 -27.70 -26.11
N GLY A 9 31.89 -26.98 -27.24
CA GLY A 9 31.16 -25.71 -27.36
C GLY A 9 29.65 -25.83 -27.15
N THR A 10 29.00 -26.87 -27.68
CA THR A 10 27.55 -27.11 -27.50
C THR A 10 27.23 -27.44 -26.05
N ARG A 11 28.09 -28.21 -25.36
CA ARG A 11 27.93 -28.56 -23.95
C ARG A 11 28.03 -27.33 -23.04
N LEU A 12 28.99 -26.45 -23.33
CA LEU A 12 29.19 -25.20 -22.61
C LEU A 12 28.01 -24.24 -22.83
N ALA A 13 27.55 -24.12 -24.07
CA ALA A 13 26.38 -23.31 -24.42
C ALA A 13 25.09 -23.81 -23.74
N THR A 14 24.85 -25.13 -23.68
CA THR A 14 23.68 -25.68 -22.98
C THR A 14 23.71 -25.45 -21.47
N GLY A 15 24.89 -25.59 -20.83
CA GLY A 15 25.03 -25.34 -19.39
C GLY A 15 24.82 -23.87 -19.05
N LEU A 16 25.44 -22.96 -19.81
CA LEU A 16 25.27 -21.53 -19.64
C LEU A 16 23.83 -21.07 -19.96
N GLY A 17 23.23 -21.59 -21.03
CA GLY A 17 21.86 -21.28 -21.43
C GLY A 17 20.84 -21.68 -20.38
N LEU A 18 21.01 -22.84 -19.73
CA LEU A 18 20.14 -23.27 -18.64
C LEU A 18 20.22 -22.32 -17.43
N VAL A 19 21.43 -21.91 -17.05
CA VAL A 19 21.63 -20.95 -15.94
C VAL A 19 21.01 -19.60 -16.26
N LEU A 20 21.19 -19.08 -17.49
CA LEU A 20 20.56 -17.84 -17.92
C LEU A 20 19.03 -17.93 -17.93
N ALA A 21 18.45 -19.05 -18.40
CA ALA A 21 17.01 -19.26 -18.36
C ALA A 21 16.46 -19.28 -16.93
N MET A 22 17.17 -19.94 -15.99
CA MET A 22 16.78 -19.92 -14.58
C MET A 22 16.91 -18.52 -13.97
N LEU A 23 17.93 -17.74 -14.34
CA LEU A 23 18.09 -16.36 -13.88
C LEU A 23 16.93 -15.46 -14.35
N VAL A 24 16.51 -15.60 -15.60
CA VAL A 24 15.34 -14.89 -16.14
C VAL A 24 14.08 -15.26 -15.38
N LEU A 25 13.85 -16.56 -15.12
CA LEU A 25 12.67 -17.03 -14.39
C LEU A 25 12.61 -16.49 -12.95
N VAL A 26 13.72 -16.55 -12.22
CA VAL A 26 13.82 -15.98 -10.86
C VAL A 26 13.58 -14.48 -10.87
N SER A 27 14.12 -13.77 -11.87
CA SER A 27 13.96 -12.32 -12.00
C SER A 27 12.51 -11.93 -12.30
N ALA A 28 11.85 -12.62 -13.23
CA ALA A 28 10.45 -12.39 -13.57
C ALA A 28 9.54 -12.59 -12.36
N GLN A 29 9.77 -13.66 -11.59
CA GLN A 29 8.98 -13.93 -10.39
C GLN A 29 9.26 -12.94 -9.26
N GLY A 30 10.52 -12.50 -9.11
CA GLY A 30 10.87 -11.43 -8.18
C GLY A 30 10.16 -10.12 -8.50
N MET A 31 10.04 -9.78 -9.79
CA MET A 31 9.29 -8.61 -10.26
C MET A 31 7.79 -8.71 -9.94
N ASP A 32 7.17 -9.86 -10.18
CA ASP A 32 5.75 -10.08 -9.90
C ASP A 32 5.43 -9.97 -8.39
N GLY A 33 6.28 -10.57 -7.55
CA GLY A 33 6.18 -10.44 -6.10
C GLY A 33 6.34 -8.99 -5.61
N MET A 34 7.26 -8.22 -6.19
CA MET A 34 7.43 -6.79 -5.87
C MET A 34 6.23 -5.95 -6.31
N ALA A 35 5.64 -6.25 -7.49
CA ALA A 35 4.46 -5.54 -7.98
C ALA A 35 3.26 -5.72 -7.03
N GLY A 36 3.01 -6.95 -6.56
CA GLY A 36 1.93 -7.23 -5.60
C GLY A 36 2.12 -6.56 -4.25
N ILE A 37 3.36 -6.45 -3.76
CA ILE A 37 3.67 -5.69 -2.53
C ILE A 37 3.43 -4.20 -2.74
N ASN A 38 3.87 -3.65 -3.88
CA ASN A 38 3.70 -2.24 -4.20
C ASN A 38 2.21 -1.85 -4.28
N GLU A 39 1.36 -2.66 -4.91
CA GLU A 39 -0.08 -2.40 -4.96
C GLU A 39 -0.74 -2.38 -3.57
N ARG A 40 -0.35 -3.31 -2.69
CA ARG A 40 -0.85 -3.36 -1.31
C ARG A 40 -0.38 -2.15 -0.50
N LEU A 41 0.88 -1.74 -0.68
CA LEU A 41 1.44 -0.55 -0.05
C LEU A 41 0.71 0.72 -0.52
N GLN A 42 0.42 0.85 -1.82
CA GLN A 42 -0.36 1.95 -2.36
C GLN A 42 -1.80 1.98 -1.82
N ARG A 43 -2.41 0.83 -1.57
CA ARG A 43 -3.74 0.75 -0.93
C ARG A 43 -3.72 1.28 0.51
N ILE A 44 -2.71 0.86 1.28
CA ILE A 44 -2.53 1.27 2.69
C ILE A 44 -2.21 2.77 2.76
N VAL A 45 -1.15 3.21 2.09
CA VAL A 45 -0.60 4.57 2.21
C VAL A 45 -1.41 5.58 1.37
N GLY A 46 -1.81 5.20 0.16
CA GLY A 46 -2.48 6.11 -0.77
C GLY A 46 -3.95 6.34 -0.44
N PHE A 47 -4.72 5.29 -0.15
CA PHE A 47 -6.18 5.44 -0.01
C PHE A 47 -6.67 5.40 1.44
N ASN A 48 -6.21 4.42 2.22
CA ASN A 48 -6.80 4.20 3.54
C ASN A 48 -6.32 5.25 4.57
N VAL A 49 -5.05 5.63 4.52
CA VAL A 49 -4.50 6.73 5.36
C VAL A 49 -5.16 8.06 4.99
N GLU A 50 -5.29 8.39 3.71
CA GLU A 50 -5.91 9.64 3.29
C GLU A 50 -7.37 9.75 3.74
N ARG A 51 -8.15 8.66 3.64
CA ARG A 51 -9.52 8.60 4.19
C ARG A 51 -9.56 8.82 5.70
N LEU A 52 -8.59 8.27 6.44
CA LEU A 52 -8.50 8.46 7.90
C LEU A 52 -8.19 9.92 8.25
N LEU A 53 -7.30 10.56 7.49
CA LEU A 53 -6.99 11.98 7.66
C LEU A 53 -8.23 12.85 7.40
N MET A 54 -8.99 12.57 6.34
CA MET A 54 -10.24 13.31 6.07
C MET A 54 -11.26 13.16 7.20
N VAL A 55 -11.43 11.95 7.74
CA VAL A 55 -12.35 11.75 8.87
C VAL A 55 -11.83 12.38 10.16
N GLN A 56 -10.52 12.45 10.36
CA GLN A 56 -9.92 13.17 11.48
C GLN A 56 -10.18 14.68 11.38
N GLU A 57 -9.99 15.27 10.18
CA GLU A 57 -10.29 16.68 9.94
C GLU A 57 -11.77 17.00 10.17
N MET A 58 -12.66 16.14 9.68
CA MET A 58 -14.09 16.20 9.96
C MET A 58 -14.36 16.16 11.48
N SER A 59 -13.76 15.21 12.20
CA SER A 59 -13.93 15.06 13.65
C SER A 59 -13.45 16.28 14.44
N GLU A 60 -12.32 16.88 14.03
CA GLU A 60 -11.81 18.11 14.66
C GLU A 60 -12.76 19.27 14.43
N ALA A 61 -13.25 19.47 13.20
CA ALA A 61 -14.25 20.48 12.90
C ALA A 61 -15.52 20.33 13.77
N VAL A 62 -15.99 19.10 13.99
CA VAL A 62 -17.13 18.84 14.89
C VAL A 62 -16.81 19.18 16.35
N HIS A 63 -15.59 18.91 16.82
CA HIS A 63 -15.17 19.33 18.16
C HIS A 63 -15.12 20.84 18.30
N VAL A 64 -14.68 21.55 17.25
CA VAL A 64 -14.71 23.02 17.19
C VAL A 64 -16.15 23.53 17.22
N GLU A 65 -17.05 23.01 16.38
CA GLU A 65 -18.48 23.35 16.42
C GLU A 65 -19.07 23.14 17.82
N ALA A 66 -18.82 21.99 18.43
CA ALA A 66 -19.34 21.64 19.75
C ALA A 66 -18.81 22.57 20.86
N ARG A 67 -17.59 23.10 20.72
CA ARG A 67 -17.01 24.09 21.63
C ARG A 67 -17.68 25.45 21.46
N ILE A 68 -17.82 25.92 20.21
CA ILE A 68 -18.44 27.21 19.89
C ILE A 68 -19.91 27.24 20.32
N VAL A 69 -20.66 26.17 20.05
CA VAL A 69 -22.08 26.07 20.44
C VAL A 69 -22.26 26.14 21.96
N ARG A 70 -21.35 25.55 22.74
CA ARG A 70 -21.36 25.71 24.20
C ARG A 70 -21.05 27.14 24.61
N THR A 71 -20.08 27.80 23.99
CA THR A 71 -19.80 29.23 24.23
C THR A 71 -21.04 30.08 23.94
N VAL A 72 -21.73 29.85 22.82
CA VAL A 72 -22.96 30.58 22.45
C VAL A 72 -24.05 30.45 23.52
N VAL A 73 -24.22 29.28 24.12
CA VAL A 73 -25.22 29.07 25.21
C VAL A 73 -24.80 29.72 26.52
N LEU A 74 -23.50 29.90 26.76
CA LEU A 74 -22.98 30.51 27.99
C LEU A 74 -22.94 32.04 27.92
N LEU A 75 -23.05 32.62 26.73
CA LEU A 75 -23.10 34.07 26.53
C LEU A 75 -24.54 34.58 26.69
N ASN A 76 -24.68 35.73 27.36
CA ASN A 76 -25.96 36.40 27.61
C ASN A 76 -26.11 37.74 26.86
N ASP A 77 -25.11 38.09 26.03
CA ASP A 77 -25.09 39.28 25.18
C ASP A 77 -25.18 38.89 23.70
N GLU A 78 -26.15 39.46 22.98
CA GLU A 78 -26.39 39.16 21.57
C GLU A 78 -25.17 39.54 20.70
N THR A 79 -24.47 40.62 21.03
CA THR A 79 -23.29 41.07 20.27
C THR A 79 -22.16 40.05 20.38
N ALA A 80 -21.89 39.55 21.59
CA ALA A 80 -20.93 38.48 21.84
C ALA A 80 -21.32 37.18 21.13
N ILE A 81 -22.61 36.79 21.15
CA ILE A 81 -23.09 35.61 20.43
C ILE A 81 -22.84 35.76 18.93
N ARG A 82 -23.18 36.91 18.34
CA ARG A 82 -22.97 37.17 16.91
C ARG A 82 -21.50 37.14 16.51
N ALA A 83 -20.59 37.51 17.41
CA ALA A 83 -19.15 37.44 17.18
C ALA A 83 -18.61 36.00 17.07
N GLU A 84 -19.31 35.01 17.63
CA GLU A 84 -18.92 33.59 17.53
C GLU A 84 -19.43 32.91 16.25
N LEU A 85 -20.50 33.42 15.63
CA LEU A 85 -21.12 32.80 14.45
C LEU A 85 -20.18 32.65 13.23
N PRO A 86 -19.27 33.60 12.92
CA PRO A 86 -18.29 33.41 11.86
C PRO A 86 -17.38 32.19 12.09
N ARG A 87 -16.97 31.94 13.34
CA ARG A 87 -16.15 30.77 13.69
C ARG A 87 -16.94 29.47 13.52
N LEU A 88 -18.24 29.50 13.85
CA LEU A 88 -19.12 28.34 13.62
C LEU A 88 -19.24 28.04 12.11
N ALA A 89 -19.37 29.08 11.28
CA ALA A 89 -19.42 28.93 9.84
C ALA A 89 -18.10 28.37 9.25
N GLU A 90 -16.96 28.86 9.74
CA GLU A 90 -15.63 28.38 9.34
C GLU A 90 -15.45 26.88 9.67
N ALA A 91 -15.80 26.45 10.88
CA ALA A 91 -15.74 25.04 11.26
C ALA A 91 -16.63 24.16 10.36
N ARG A 92 -17.83 24.63 10.02
CA ARG A 92 -18.73 23.94 9.08
C ARG A 92 -18.15 23.83 7.68
N GLU A 93 -17.46 24.86 7.22
CA GLU A 93 -16.78 24.87 5.93
C GLU A 93 -15.62 23.86 5.90
N GLN A 94 -14.79 23.84 6.94
CA GLN A 94 -13.70 22.86 7.09
C GLN A 94 -14.25 21.41 7.04
N TYR A 95 -15.33 21.14 7.79
CA TYR A 95 -16.01 19.85 7.72
C TYR A 95 -16.50 19.55 6.29
N ALA A 96 -17.14 20.50 5.62
CA ALA A 96 -17.71 20.31 4.29
C ALA A 96 -16.63 19.99 3.25
N LEU A 97 -15.48 20.68 3.31
CA LEU A 97 -14.34 20.45 2.41
C LEU A 97 -13.75 19.04 2.61
N ALA A 98 -13.52 18.64 3.86
CA ALA A 98 -13.01 17.30 4.18
C ALA A 98 -14.01 16.20 3.78
N SER A 99 -15.30 16.39 4.07
CA SER A 99 -16.37 15.46 3.69
C SER A 99 -16.52 15.33 2.17
N ALA A 100 -16.46 16.44 1.42
CA ALA A 100 -16.51 16.42 -0.04
C ALA A 100 -15.32 15.66 -0.63
N THR A 101 -14.12 15.87 -0.07
CA THR A 101 -12.90 15.16 -0.46
C THR A 101 -13.02 13.66 -0.18
N LEU A 102 -13.47 13.29 1.02
CA LEU A 102 -13.74 11.90 1.38
C LEU A 102 -14.73 11.25 0.42
N ASN A 103 -15.82 11.94 0.07
CA ASN A 103 -16.88 11.40 -0.79
C ASN A 103 -16.45 11.19 -2.24
N ARG A 104 -15.45 11.93 -2.74
CA ARG A 104 -14.84 11.68 -4.05
C ARG A 104 -13.95 10.44 -4.06
N MET A 105 -13.43 10.01 -2.92
CA MET A 105 -12.60 8.82 -2.83
C MET A 105 -13.45 7.54 -2.97
N PRO A 106 -12.97 6.52 -3.71
CA PRO A 106 -13.63 5.24 -3.81
C PRO A 106 -13.88 4.60 -2.43
N ALA A 107 -15.05 3.99 -2.28
CA ALA A 107 -15.45 3.30 -1.06
C ALA A 107 -16.09 1.94 -1.37
N SER A 108 -15.90 0.98 -0.46
CA SER A 108 -16.64 -0.28 -0.47
C SER A 108 -18.15 -0.04 -0.18
N PRO A 109 -19.03 -1.02 -0.44
CA PRO A 109 -20.44 -0.92 -0.06
C PRO A 109 -20.64 -0.59 1.43
N GLU A 110 -19.86 -1.21 2.31
CA GLU A 110 -19.86 -0.92 3.75
C GLU A 110 -19.38 0.51 4.04
N GLY A 111 -18.30 0.96 3.38
CA GLY A 111 -17.80 2.32 3.51
C GLY A 111 -18.82 3.38 3.06
N ARG A 112 -19.57 3.12 1.99
CA ARG A 112 -20.65 4.02 1.53
C ARG A 112 -21.78 4.12 2.55
N ARG A 113 -22.24 2.97 3.09
CA ARG A 113 -23.27 2.96 4.14
C ARG A 113 -22.85 3.76 5.38
N LEU A 114 -21.60 3.63 5.80
CA LEU A 114 -21.09 4.40 6.94
C LEU A 114 -20.98 5.90 6.63
N ARG A 115 -20.63 6.29 5.39
CA ARG A 115 -20.68 7.70 4.97
C ARG A 115 -22.08 8.28 4.96
N GLU A 116 -23.06 7.50 4.49
CA GLU A 116 -24.48 7.89 4.58
C GLU A 116 -24.92 8.08 6.03
N ALA A 117 -24.52 7.16 6.93
CA ALA A 117 -24.82 7.28 8.36
C ALA A 117 -24.19 8.53 8.99
N MET A 118 -22.95 8.87 8.62
CA MET A 118 -22.29 10.12 9.04
C MET A 118 -23.09 11.35 8.59
N GLU A 119 -23.56 11.36 7.35
CA GLU A 119 -24.34 12.48 6.81
C GLU A 119 -25.70 12.62 7.51
N GLN A 120 -26.41 11.52 7.76
CA GLN A 120 -27.68 11.56 8.49
C GLN A 120 -27.49 12.07 9.93
N ALA A 121 -26.42 11.63 10.61
CA ALA A 121 -26.11 12.10 11.95
C ALA A 121 -25.74 13.59 11.96
N ARG A 122 -25.01 14.07 10.95
CA ARG A 122 -24.71 15.49 10.76
C ARG A 122 -25.97 16.32 10.62
N LEU A 123 -26.88 15.94 9.72
CA LEU A 123 -28.12 16.68 9.48
C LEU A 123 -28.97 16.79 10.74
N ALA A 124 -29.08 15.69 11.51
CA ALA A 124 -29.80 15.69 12.78
C ALA A 124 -29.13 16.62 13.82
N ALA A 125 -27.80 16.56 13.96
CA ALA A 125 -27.07 17.42 14.88
C ALA A 125 -27.18 18.90 14.51
N GLN A 126 -26.98 19.24 13.23
CA GLN A 126 -27.04 20.62 12.75
C GLN A 126 -28.43 21.24 12.92
N SER A 127 -29.51 20.47 12.70
CA SER A 127 -30.87 20.94 12.95
C SER A 127 -31.06 21.44 14.39
N HIS A 128 -30.58 20.67 15.37
CA HIS A 128 -30.64 21.05 16.78
C HIS A 128 -29.71 22.22 17.11
N ILE A 129 -28.50 22.25 16.54
CA ILE A 129 -27.55 23.36 16.73
C ILE A 129 -28.12 24.67 16.19
N ASP A 130 -28.71 24.66 15.00
CA ASP A 130 -29.29 25.86 14.39
C ASP A 130 -30.49 26.36 15.21
N GLN A 131 -31.31 25.45 15.73
CA GLN A 131 -32.40 25.82 16.64
C GLN A 131 -31.87 26.41 17.95
N LEU A 132 -30.81 25.83 18.51
CA LEU A 132 -30.15 26.32 19.71
C LEU A 132 -29.59 27.73 19.51
N VAL A 133 -28.90 27.98 18.40
CA VAL A 133 -28.35 29.31 18.08
C VAL A 133 -29.49 30.34 17.97
N ARG A 134 -30.62 29.98 17.36
CA ARG A 134 -31.80 30.85 17.32
C ARG A 134 -32.36 31.17 18.71
N LEU A 135 -32.42 30.19 19.60
CA LEU A 135 -32.88 30.42 20.98
C LEU A 135 -31.92 31.32 21.76
N ALA A 136 -30.61 31.12 21.61
CA ALA A 136 -29.60 31.97 22.24
C ALA A 136 -29.68 33.43 21.74
N LEU A 137 -29.86 33.65 20.43
CA LEU A 137 -30.06 35.00 19.87
C LEU A 137 -31.37 35.65 20.31
N GLN A 138 -32.36 34.87 20.75
CA GLN A 138 -33.61 35.35 21.34
C GLN A 138 -33.50 35.57 22.85
N GLN A 139 -32.31 35.41 23.45
CA GLN A 139 -32.07 35.46 24.90
C GLN A 139 -32.93 34.46 25.68
N ARG A 140 -33.26 33.32 25.06
CA ARG A 140 -34.01 32.21 25.69
C ARG A 140 -33.04 31.17 26.24
N ASP A 141 -32.23 31.59 27.20
CA ASP A 141 -31.05 30.84 27.67
C ASP A 141 -31.40 29.48 28.29
N GLU A 142 -32.50 29.41 29.05
CA GLU A 142 -32.98 28.16 29.64
C GLU A 142 -33.40 27.14 28.56
N ASP A 143 -34.13 27.61 27.54
CA ASP A 143 -34.56 26.77 26.42
C ASP A 143 -33.36 26.31 25.57
N ALA A 144 -32.41 27.22 25.31
CA ALA A 144 -31.17 26.90 24.59
C ALA A 144 -30.33 25.86 25.34
N THR A 145 -30.21 26.01 26.66
CA THR A 145 -29.50 25.05 27.53
C THR A 145 -30.20 23.70 27.56
N ALA A 146 -31.53 23.67 27.70
CA ALA A 146 -32.31 22.44 27.68
C ALA A 146 -32.17 21.71 26.34
N LEU A 147 -32.23 22.43 25.22
CA LEU A 147 -32.04 21.88 23.88
C LEU A 147 -30.62 21.34 23.68
N LEU A 148 -29.60 22.05 24.18
CA LEU A 148 -28.21 21.59 24.14
C LEU A 148 -28.05 20.25 24.83
N MET A 149 -28.52 20.15 26.08
CA MET A 149 -28.33 18.96 26.92
C MET A 149 -29.14 17.76 26.43
N ARG A 150 -30.39 17.97 26.00
CA ARG A 150 -31.31 16.88 25.67
C ARG A 150 -31.21 16.40 24.22
N HIS A 151 -30.81 17.28 23.29
CA HIS A 151 -30.88 16.98 21.86
C HIS A 151 -29.58 17.26 21.12
N ALA A 152 -29.06 18.49 21.17
CA ALA A 152 -27.91 18.87 20.34
C ALA A 152 -26.65 18.08 20.72
N ALA A 153 -26.26 18.04 22.00
CA ALA A 153 -25.06 17.32 22.43
C ALA A 153 -25.14 15.80 22.19
N PRO A 154 -26.26 15.10 22.50
CA PRO A 154 -26.41 13.69 22.12
C PRO A 154 -26.37 13.45 20.60
N ALA A 155 -26.94 14.35 19.79
CA ALA A 155 -26.89 14.23 18.33
C ALA A 155 -25.46 14.45 17.79
N THR A 156 -24.73 15.43 18.31
CA THR A 156 -23.30 15.64 18.00
C THR A 156 -22.45 14.43 18.40
N GLN A 157 -22.75 13.78 19.52
CA GLN A 157 -22.04 12.55 19.91
C GLN A 157 -22.30 11.43 18.91
N ARG A 158 -23.55 11.21 18.48
CA ARG A 158 -23.86 10.21 17.45
C ARG A 158 -23.15 10.48 16.12
N TRP A 159 -22.97 11.75 15.77
CA TRP A 159 -22.20 12.15 14.60
C TRP A 159 -20.71 11.78 14.75
N GLN A 160 -20.11 12.02 15.92
CA GLN A 160 -18.75 11.54 16.23
C GLN A 160 -18.65 10.01 16.24
N ASP A 161 -19.64 9.31 16.78
CA ASP A 161 -19.65 7.85 16.80
C ASP A 161 -19.74 7.26 15.38
N ALA A 162 -20.48 7.89 14.47
CA ALA A 162 -20.53 7.50 13.07
C ALA A 162 -19.16 7.68 12.37
N MET A 163 -18.46 8.78 12.66
CA MET A 163 -17.08 9.00 12.18
C MET A 163 -16.11 7.96 12.75
N ASN A 164 -16.22 7.64 14.04
CA ASN A 164 -15.42 6.61 14.69
C ASN A 164 -15.65 5.21 14.09
N ALA A 165 -16.90 4.88 13.75
CA ALA A 165 -17.23 3.62 13.08
C ALA A 165 -16.57 3.53 11.69
N TYR A 166 -16.59 4.60 10.90
CA TYR A 166 -15.88 4.65 9.62
C TYR A 166 -14.36 4.56 9.80
N ALA A 167 -13.79 5.26 10.78
CA ALA A 167 -12.37 5.18 11.09
C ALA A 167 -11.95 3.75 11.51
N ALA A 168 -12.79 3.07 12.30
CA ALA A 168 -12.57 1.68 12.69
C ALA A 168 -12.57 0.73 11.47
N LEU A 169 -13.47 0.93 10.50
CA LEU A 169 -13.46 0.20 9.23
C LEU A 169 -12.13 0.40 8.49
N GLN A 170 -11.66 1.64 8.34
CA GLN A 170 -10.39 1.89 7.62
C GLN A 170 -9.19 1.29 8.36
N LYS A 171 -9.15 1.37 9.69
CA LYS A 171 -8.11 0.72 10.52
C LYS A 171 -8.12 -0.81 10.36
N ARG A 172 -9.31 -1.42 10.33
CA ARG A 172 -9.47 -2.87 10.09
C ARG A 172 -8.96 -3.25 8.70
N ASN A 173 -9.35 -2.51 7.66
CA ASN A 173 -8.89 -2.75 6.30
C ASN A 173 -7.37 -2.62 6.18
N ASN A 174 -6.77 -1.60 6.79
CA ASN A 174 -5.31 -1.43 6.83
C ASN A 174 -4.60 -2.62 7.46
N ARG A 175 -5.12 -3.14 8.57
CA ARG A 175 -4.55 -4.31 9.22
C ARG A 175 -4.62 -5.55 8.33
N LEU A 176 -5.76 -5.80 7.71
CA LEU A 176 -5.93 -6.93 6.78
C LEU A 176 -5.02 -6.81 5.55
N ASP A 177 -4.92 -5.62 4.97
CA ASP A 177 -4.04 -5.35 3.82
C ASP A 177 -2.57 -5.56 4.18
N ALA A 178 -2.15 -5.13 5.39
CA ALA A 178 -0.79 -5.30 5.89
C ALA A 178 -0.46 -6.78 6.19
N GLU A 179 -1.37 -7.51 6.84
CA GLU A 179 -1.22 -8.95 7.10
C GLU A 179 -1.10 -9.73 5.78
N ALA A 180 -1.96 -9.43 4.81
CA ALA A 180 -1.92 -10.09 3.50
C ALA A 180 -0.67 -9.70 2.68
N ALA A 181 -0.14 -8.48 2.83
CA ALA A 181 1.13 -8.09 2.24
C ALA A 181 2.32 -8.84 2.87
N ALA A 182 2.32 -9.00 4.19
CA ALA A 182 3.36 -9.74 4.90
C ALA A 182 3.39 -11.23 4.50
N GLN A 183 2.22 -11.85 4.36
CA GLN A 183 2.09 -13.23 3.87
C GLN A 183 2.61 -13.37 2.44
N ALA A 184 2.14 -12.52 1.52
CA ALA A 184 2.59 -12.53 0.13
C ALA A 184 4.11 -12.33 0.00
N TYR A 185 4.70 -11.45 0.83
CA TYR A 185 6.15 -11.27 0.88
C TYR A 185 6.88 -12.54 1.35
N ALA A 186 6.39 -13.20 2.41
CA ALA A 186 7.00 -14.42 2.93
C ALA A 186 6.98 -15.55 1.90
N GLU A 187 5.85 -15.74 1.20
CA GLU A 187 5.69 -16.73 0.14
C GLU A 187 6.61 -16.45 -1.05
N ALA A 188 6.60 -15.21 -1.57
CA ALA A 188 7.46 -14.80 -2.66
C ALA A 188 8.95 -14.98 -2.32
N ARG A 189 9.35 -14.63 -1.08
CA ARG A 189 10.71 -14.82 -0.59
C ARG A 189 11.09 -16.30 -0.51
N ALA A 190 10.21 -17.16 0.02
CA ALA A 190 10.48 -18.59 0.11
C ALA A 190 10.66 -19.22 -1.28
N LEU A 191 9.78 -18.86 -2.23
CA LEU A 191 9.84 -19.32 -3.61
C LEU A 191 11.12 -18.83 -4.32
N MET A 192 11.50 -17.57 -4.11
CA MET A 192 12.74 -16.99 -4.65
C MET A 192 13.99 -17.71 -4.11
N LEU A 193 14.02 -18.01 -2.80
CA LEU A 193 15.12 -18.76 -2.18
C LEU A 193 15.18 -20.20 -2.71
N ALA A 194 14.04 -20.87 -2.84
CA ALA A 194 13.96 -22.24 -3.37
C ALA A 194 14.45 -22.32 -4.82
N LEU A 195 13.99 -21.41 -5.69
CA LEU A 195 14.44 -21.35 -7.09
C LEU A 195 15.91 -20.97 -7.21
N SER A 196 16.40 -20.05 -6.37
CA SER A 196 17.81 -19.67 -6.35
C SER A 196 18.69 -20.85 -5.91
N ALA A 197 18.29 -21.59 -4.87
CA ALA A 197 18.99 -22.78 -4.42
C ALA A 197 19.01 -23.88 -5.51
N LEU A 198 17.88 -24.09 -6.19
CA LEU A 198 17.78 -25.04 -7.30
C LEU A 198 18.66 -24.63 -8.49
N ALA A 199 18.71 -23.34 -8.83
CA ALA A 199 19.56 -22.81 -9.89
C ALA A 199 21.05 -23.00 -9.57
N VAL A 200 21.48 -22.73 -8.33
CA VAL A 200 22.85 -22.99 -7.87
C VAL A 200 23.18 -24.49 -7.93
N ALA A 201 22.28 -25.35 -7.46
CA ALA A 201 22.47 -26.80 -7.51
C ALA A 201 22.59 -27.31 -8.95
N ALA A 202 21.75 -26.82 -9.87
CA ALA A 202 21.81 -27.14 -11.28
C ALA A 202 23.12 -26.66 -11.93
N ALA A 203 23.58 -25.45 -11.60
CA ALA A 203 24.86 -24.91 -12.08
C ALA A 203 26.05 -25.76 -11.60
N VAL A 204 26.06 -26.16 -10.32
CA VAL A 204 27.09 -27.04 -9.75
C VAL A 204 27.07 -28.41 -10.45
N ALA A 205 25.90 -29.01 -10.60
CA ALA A 205 25.74 -30.30 -11.27
C ALA A 205 26.23 -30.24 -12.74
N ALA A 206 25.84 -29.19 -13.48
CA ALA A 206 26.30 -28.98 -14.85
C ALA A 206 27.83 -28.81 -14.92
N SER A 207 28.41 -28.02 -14.02
CA SER A 207 29.86 -27.83 -13.94
C SER A 207 30.61 -29.14 -13.69
N LEU A 208 30.14 -29.96 -12.73
CA LEU A 208 30.73 -31.27 -12.44
C LEU A 208 30.59 -32.25 -13.62
N LEU A 209 29.45 -32.27 -14.31
CA LEU A 209 29.23 -33.08 -15.51
C LEU A 209 30.12 -32.64 -16.68
N ILE A 210 30.40 -31.34 -16.79
CA ILE A 210 31.32 -30.80 -17.79
C ILE A 210 32.76 -31.24 -17.46
N ALA A 211 33.19 -31.04 -16.21
CA ALA A 211 34.54 -31.33 -15.73
C ALA A 211 34.91 -32.83 -15.77
N ARG A 212 33.95 -33.74 -15.53
CA ARG A 212 34.19 -35.20 -15.52
C ARG A 212 34.24 -35.85 -16.90
N ALA A 213 33.90 -35.12 -17.97
CA ALA A 213 33.91 -35.71 -19.30
C ALA A 213 35.33 -35.64 -19.91
N PRO A 214 35.88 -36.75 -20.42
CA PRO A 214 37.22 -36.77 -20.97
C PRO A 214 37.34 -35.82 -22.17
N PRO A 215 38.43 -35.02 -22.28
CA PRO A 215 38.68 -34.24 -23.47
C PRO A 215 38.88 -35.19 -24.65
N ARG A 216 37.99 -35.14 -25.65
CA ARG A 216 38.29 -35.76 -26.95
C ARG A 216 39.42 -34.93 -27.56
N GLN A 217 40.60 -35.56 -27.68
CA GLN A 217 41.72 -34.99 -28.43
C GLN A 217 41.20 -34.55 -29.81
N PRO A 218 41.53 -33.33 -30.28
CA PRO A 218 41.28 -32.99 -31.67
C PRO A 218 42.03 -34.01 -32.52
N ALA A 219 41.30 -34.77 -33.34
CA ALA A 219 41.86 -35.60 -34.39
C ALA A 219 42.59 -34.66 -35.38
N GLY A 220 43.87 -34.38 -35.12
CA GLY A 220 44.63 -33.38 -35.87
C GLY A 220 45.96 -32.95 -35.27
N ALA A 221 46.31 -33.33 -34.04
CA ALA A 221 47.67 -33.09 -33.52
C ALA A 221 48.64 -34.21 -33.94
N ALA A 222 48.85 -34.38 -35.25
CA ALA A 222 50.07 -35.03 -35.73
C ALA A 222 51.23 -34.07 -35.42
N GLY A 223 52.08 -34.45 -34.46
CA GLY A 223 53.28 -33.67 -34.11
C GLY A 223 54.16 -33.40 -35.34
N PRO A 224 54.94 -32.31 -35.35
CA PRO A 224 55.77 -31.96 -36.50
C PRO A 224 56.70 -33.13 -36.85
N ALA A 225 56.57 -33.64 -38.08
CA ALA A 225 57.40 -34.71 -38.60
C ALA A 225 58.90 -34.35 -38.48
N PRO A 226 59.79 -35.29 -38.09
CA PRO A 226 61.21 -35.00 -37.96
C PRO A 226 61.78 -34.61 -39.32
N LYS A 227 62.36 -33.41 -39.42
CA LYS A 227 63.06 -32.93 -40.63
C LYS A 227 64.20 -33.89 -40.97
N ARG A 228 64.06 -34.63 -42.08
CA ARG A 228 65.13 -35.42 -42.71
C ARG A 228 66.33 -34.50 -42.99
N ARG A 229 67.46 -34.72 -42.31
CA ARG A 229 68.74 -34.08 -42.66
C ARG A 229 69.20 -34.64 -44.01
N LEU A 230 69.32 -33.77 -45.02
CA LEU A 230 69.94 -34.11 -46.30
C LEU A 230 71.46 -34.31 -46.10
N PRO A 231 72.09 -35.30 -46.76
CA PRO A 231 73.53 -35.49 -46.68
C PRO A 231 74.28 -34.36 -47.41
N ARG A 232 75.35 -33.85 -46.79
CA ARG A 232 76.28 -32.88 -47.39
C ARG A 232 77.02 -33.53 -48.57
N PRO A 233 77.17 -32.87 -49.74
CA PRO A 233 78.02 -33.38 -50.80
C PRO A 233 79.50 -33.30 -50.38
N ALA A 234 80.23 -34.39 -50.62
CA ALA A 234 81.66 -34.49 -50.41
C ALA A 234 82.43 -33.60 -51.41
N ARG A 235 83.47 -32.93 -50.92
CA ARG A 235 84.42 -32.16 -51.73
C ARG A 235 85.30 -33.11 -52.54
N LEU A 236 85.48 -32.81 -53.82
CA LEU A 236 86.72 -33.00 -54.59
C LEU A 236 86.92 -31.74 -55.44
#